data_AF-A0A1M6KRJ0-F1
#
_entry.id   AF-A0A1M6KRJ0-F1
#
_cell.length_a   1.000
_cell.length_b   1.000
_cell.length_c   1.000
_cell.angle_alpha   90.00
_cell.angle_beta   90.00
_cell.angle_gamma   90.00
#
_symmetry.space_group_name_H-M   'P 1'
#
loop_
_entity.id
_entity.type
_entity.pdbx_description
1 polymer ?
#
loop_
_entity_poly.entity_id
_entity_poly.type
_entity_poly.pdbx_seq_one_letter_code
_entity_poly.pdbx_strand_id
1 'polypeptide(L)'
;MKLYHSILEFLYQNREKGFLGITHICLNPNLATQVAKEMKEEGVIELRQRRFGGENRTFNFMSPPRLAITPLGIKKYKSFYLLN
;
A
#
# COMPACT_ATOMS: atom_id res chain seq x y z
N MET A 1 12.17 1.40 4.13
CA MET A 1 12.39 0.02 3.65
C MET A 1 11.60 -1.05 4.40
N LYS A 2 11.64 -1.19 5.75
CA LYS A 2 10.84 -2.22 6.47
C LYS A 2 9.33 -2.16 6.18
N LEU A 3 8.73 -0.96 6.21
CA LEU A 3 7.28 -0.80 6.00
C LEU A 3 6.82 -1.20 4.59
N TYR A 4 7.59 -0.84 3.55
CA TYR A 4 7.32 -1.26 2.17
C TYR A 4 7.25 -2.78 2.07
N HIS A 5 8.23 -3.48 2.64
CA HIS A 5 8.30 -4.93 2.61
C HIS A 5 7.16 -5.57 3.39
N SER A 6 6.85 -5.08 4.60
CA SER A 6 5.72 -5.57 5.39
C SER A 6 4.38 -5.37 4.68
N ILE A 7 4.18 -4.24 4.01
CA ILE A 7 2.97 -4.01 3.19
C ILE A 7 2.94 -5.00 2.02
N LEU A 8 4.03 -5.13 1.27
CA LEU A 8 4.08 -5.99 0.10
C LEU A 8 3.84 -7.47 0.46
N GLU A 9 4.45 -7.95 1.54
CA GLU A 9 4.24 -9.29 2.08
C GLU A 9 2.78 -9.52 2.49
N PHE A 10 2.22 -8.61 3.28
CA PHE A 10 0.83 -8.71 3.70
C PHE A 10 -0.13 -8.79 2.50
N LEU A 11 0.07 -7.93 1.50
CA LEU A 11 -0.76 -7.93 0.30
C LEU A 11 -0.55 -9.19 -0.54
N TYR A 12 0.66 -9.73 -0.61
CA TYR A 12 0.94 -11.00 -1.30
C TYR A 12 0.23 -12.19 -0.63
N GLN A 13 0.31 -12.29 0.70
CA GLN A 13 -0.35 -13.34 1.48
C GLN A 13 -1.88 -13.27 1.37
N ASN A 14 -2.44 -12.08 1.15
CA ASN A 14 -3.88 -11.83 1.08
C ASN A 14 -4.37 -11.44 -0.32
N ARG A 15 -3.58 -11.71 -1.37
CA ARG A 15 -3.81 -11.23 -2.75
C ARG A 15 -5.20 -11.54 -3.33
N GLU A 16 -5.83 -12.63 -2.90
CA GLU A 16 -7.15 -13.06 -3.37
C GLU A 16 -8.31 -12.23 -2.79
N LYS A 17 -8.05 -11.45 -1.73
CA LYS A 17 -9.07 -10.61 -1.05
C LYS A 17 -9.25 -9.23 -1.69
N GLY A 18 -8.46 -8.88 -2.72
CA GLY A 18 -8.51 -7.58 -3.38
C GLY A 18 -7.96 -6.44 -2.52
N PHE A 19 -8.72 -5.34 -2.38
CA PHE A 19 -8.27 -4.14 -1.66
C PHE A 19 -8.33 -4.32 -0.14
N LEU A 20 -7.18 -4.18 0.53
CA LEU A 20 -7.02 -4.40 1.96
C LEU A 20 -6.59 -3.12 2.68
N GLY A 21 -7.10 -2.93 3.89
CA GLY A 21 -6.62 -1.88 4.79
C GLY A 21 -5.32 -2.29 5.47
N ILE A 22 -4.41 -1.33 5.66
CA ILE A 22 -3.09 -1.55 6.26
C ILE A 22 -2.92 -0.92 7.65
N THR A 23 -4.03 -0.59 8.32
CA THR A 23 -4.05 0.03 9.65
C THR A 23 -3.32 -0.79 10.73
N HIS A 24 -3.31 -2.12 10.61
CA HIS A 24 -2.58 -3.02 11.50
C HIS A 24 -1.06 -3.06 11.24
N ILE A 25 -0.61 -2.57 10.08
CA ILE A 25 0.82 -2.49 9.70
C ILE A 25 1.37 -1.10 10.00
N CYS A 26 0.59 -0.06 9.70
CA CYS A 26 0.96 1.33 9.94
C CYS A 26 -0.24 2.14 10.41
N LEU A 27 -0.17 2.61 11.66
CA LEU A 27 -1.18 3.48 12.26
C LEU A 27 -1.09 4.92 11.76
N ASN A 28 0.07 5.37 11.26
CA ASN A 28 0.24 6.73 10.74
C ASN A 28 -0.28 6.82 9.28
N PRO A 29 -1.42 7.48 9.03
CA PRO A 29 -2.05 7.51 7.71
C PRO A 29 -1.23 8.29 6.68
N ASN A 30 -0.46 9.30 7.10
CA ASN A 30 0.38 10.09 6.19
C ASN A 30 1.57 9.26 5.69
N LEU A 31 2.26 8.57 6.60
CA LEU A 31 3.36 7.67 6.27
C LEU A 31 2.88 6.49 5.42
N ALA A 32 1.76 5.88 5.80
CA ALA A 32 1.13 4.81 5.01
C ALA A 32 0.77 5.26 3.60
N THR A 33 0.25 6.49 3.46
CA THR A 33 -0.08 7.06 2.15
C THR A 33 1.16 7.37 1.33
N GLN A 34 2.22 7.91 1.94
CA GLN A 34 3.48 8.19 1.26
C GLN A 34 4.09 6.92 0.67
N VAL A 35 4.27 5.88 1.50
CA VAL A 35 4.81 4.59 1.03
C VAL A 35 3.91 3.97 -0.04
N ALA A 36 2.58 4.04 0.13
CA ALA A 36 1.68 3.50 -0.88
C ALA A 36 1.72 4.27 -2.22
N LYS A 37 2.04 5.57 -2.21
CA LYS A 37 2.28 6.33 -3.45
C LYS A 37 3.55 5.86 -4.14
N GLU A 38 4.66 5.71 -3.41
CA GLU A 38 5.91 5.16 -3.95
C GLU A 38 5.68 3.78 -4.58
N MET A 39 5.00 2.88 -3.87
CA MET A 39 4.63 1.55 -4.38
C MET A 39 3.74 1.61 -5.62
N LYS A 40 2.84 2.60 -5.70
CA LYS A 40 1.97 2.78 -6.87
C LYS A 40 2.75 3.31 -8.07
N GLU A 41 3.67 4.26 -7.87
CA GLU A 41 4.54 4.79 -8.92
C GLU A 41 5.41 3.70 -9.53
N GLU A 42 5.86 2.74 -8.72
CA GLU A 42 6.55 1.54 -9.19
C GLU A 42 5.64 0.49 -9.85
N GLY A 43 4.31 0.69 -9.83
CA GLY A 43 3.32 -0.22 -10.41
C GLY A 43 3.10 -1.52 -9.63
N VAL A 44 3.61 -1.63 -8.40
CA VAL A 44 3.53 -2.88 -7.61
C VAL A 44 2.20 -3.03 -6.86
N ILE A 45 1.46 -1.94 -6.68
CA ILE A 45 0.13 -1.95 -6.05
C ILE A 45 -0.85 -1.03 -6.78
N GLU A 46 -2.13 -1.28 -6.57
CA GLU A 46 -3.20 -0.31 -6.75
C GLU A 46 -3.60 0.32 -5.41
N LEU A 47 -3.96 1.60 -5.45
CA LEU A 47 -4.37 2.37 -4.27
C LEU A 47 -5.78 2.93 -4.45
N ARG A 48 -6.66 2.63 -3.49
CA ARG A 48 -7.95 3.28 -3.30
C ARG A 48 -7.96 4.03 -1.97
N GLN A 49 -8.12 5.35 -2.05
CA GLN A 49 -8.24 6.20 -0.88
C GLN A 49 -9.41 7.15 -1.07
N ARG A 50 -10.35 7.18 -0.11
CA ARG A 50 -11.39 8.21 -0.09
C ARG A 50 -10.73 9.54 0.21
N ARG A 51 -10.84 10.49 -0.72
CA ARG A 51 -10.43 11.89 -0.51
C ARG A 51 -11.65 12.65 0.01
N PHE A 52 -11.55 13.30 1.16
CA PHE A 52 -12.50 14.33 1.56
C PHE A 52 -11.93 15.68 1.14
N GLY A 53 -12.62 16.36 0.22
CA GLY A 53 -12.27 17.71 -0.21
C GLY A 53 -12.83 18.72 0.79
N GLY A 54 -11.99 19.17 1.72
CA GLY A 54 -12.20 20.42 2.45
C GLY A 54 -11.40 21.53 1.79
N GLU A 55 -11.95 22.73 1.70
CA GLU A 55 -11.46 23.90 0.95
C GLU A 55 -10.06 24.45 1.33
N ASN A 56 -9.31 23.81 2.22
CA ASN A 56 -7.97 24.27 2.58
C ASN A 56 -6.91 23.24 2.21
N ARG A 57 -5.80 23.73 1.64
CA ARG A 57 -4.71 23.00 0.95
C ARG A 57 -3.85 22.08 1.86
N THR A 58 -4.43 21.49 2.89
CA THR A 58 -3.80 20.49 3.78
C THR A 58 -4.57 19.17 3.69
N PHE A 59 -4.02 18.22 2.93
CA PHE A 59 -4.56 16.87 2.84
C PHE A 59 -4.26 16.09 4.13
N ASN A 60 -5.13 16.19 5.13
CA ASN A 60 -5.11 15.28 6.27
C ASN A 60 -5.91 14.02 5.94
N PHE A 61 -5.22 12.88 5.83
CA PHE A 61 -5.87 11.60 5.60
C PHE A 61 -6.44 11.06 6.91
N MET A 62 -7.77 10.95 7.02
CA MET A 62 -8.43 10.38 8.20
C MET A 62 -8.16 8.88 8.39
N SER A 63 -7.79 8.18 7.33
CA SER A 63 -7.48 6.75 7.38
C SER A 63 -6.39 6.37 6.37
N PRO A 64 -5.59 5.34 6.66
CA PRO A 64 -4.68 4.74 5.69
C PRO A 64 -5.43 4.31 4.41
N PRO A 65 -4.75 4.31 3.25
CA PRO A 65 -5.33 3.84 2.00
C PRO A 65 -5.64 2.34 2.04
N ARG A 66 -6.58 1.91 1.20
CA ARG A 66 -6.75 0.48 0.87
C ARG A 66 -5.91 0.14 -0.35
N LEU A 67 -5.16 -0.95 -0.26
CA LEU A 67 -4.17 -1.35 -1.26
C LEU A 67 -4.50 -2.73 -1.82
N ALA A 68 -4.23 -2.96 -3.09
CA ALA A 68 -4.27 -4.29 -3.72
C ALA A 68 -2.94 -4.53 -4.44
N ILE A 69 -2.40 -5.75 -4.37
CA ILE A 69 -1.15 -6.08 -5.07
C ILE A 69 -1.43 -6.29 -6.57
N THR A 70 -0.57 -5.77 -7.44
CA THR A 70 -0.67 -6.01 -8.89
C THR A 70 0.05 -7.30 -9.28
N PRO A 71 -0.13 -7.81 -10.52
CA PRO A 71 0.69 -8.89 -11.04
C PRO A 71 2.19 -8.58 -11.02
N LEU A 72 2.58 -7.32 -11.25
CA LEU A 72 3.96 -6.87 -11.15
C LEU A 72 4.47 -6.93 -9.70
N GLY A 73 3.66 -6.49 -8.73
CA GLY A 73 3.99 -6.59 -7.30
C GLY A 73 4.18 -8.04 -6.85
N ILE A 74 3.33 -8.96 -7.33
CA ILE A 74 3.48 -10.40 -7.10
C ILE A 74 4.81 -10.91 -7.63
N LYS A 75 5.14 -10.59 -8.88
CA LYS A 75 6.41 -10.98 -9.49
C LYS A 75 7.60 -10.44 -8.69
N LYS A 76 7.54 -9.15 -8.31
CA LYS A 76 8.56 -8.48 -7.52
C LYS A 76 8.76 -9.18 -6.17
N TYR A 77 7.68 -9.47 -5.43
CA TYR A 77 7.75 -10.19 -4.16
C TYR A 77 8.41 -11.56 -4.32
N LYS A 78 8.00 -12.36 -5.31
CA LYS A 78 8.60 -13.69 -5.56
C LYS A 78 10.09 -13.59 -5.89
N SER A 79 10.50 -12.62 -6.69
CA SER A 79 11.91 -12.40 -7.03
C SER A 79 12.79 -12.03 -5.85
N PHE A 80 12.27 -11.25 -4.89
CA PHE A 80 13.03 -10.86 -3.71
C PHE A 80 13.07 -11.94 -2.62
N TYR A 81 11.99 -12.70 -2.46
CA TYR A 81 11.75 -13.52 -1.25
C TYR A 81 11.65 -15.03 -1.47
N LEU A 82 11.43 -15.53 -2.70
CA LEU A 82 11.32 -16.97 -2.98
C LEU A 82 12.46 -17.51 -3.84
N LEU A 83 13.33 -16.63 -4.34
CA LEU A 83 14.50 -16.98 -5.15
C LEU A 83 15.83 -16.74 -4.40
N ASN A 84 15.76 -16.37 -3.11
CA ASN A 84 16.85 -16.41 -2.15
C ASN A 84 16.50 -17.43 -1.05
#